data_AF-B1T5C6-F1
#
_entry.id   AF-B1T5C6-F1
#
_cell.length_a   1.000
_cell.length_b   1.000
_cell.length_c   1.000
_cell.angle_alpha   90.00
_cell.angle_beta   90.00
_cell.angle_gamma   90.00
#
_symmetry.space_group_name_H-M   'P 1'
#
loop_
_entity.id
_entity.type
_entity.pdbx_description
1 polymer ?
#
loop_
_entity_poly.entity_id
_entity_poly.type
_entity_poly.pdbx_seq_one_letter_code
_entity_poly.pdbx_strand_id
1 'polypeptide(L)'
;MVAEMQVKQAELEAELRNLLTYMNEDAPPVVAKRNALSSLTAQIALEKTKLSAPGDGKMNRTAAQYAELKARLQFAADLYKVSLSTFEKARVESAHKAKSLAVIVTPNLPEEAEYPRRLHILSSLAVGLLLLYGVVRLTQAIIEDHRT
;
A
#
# COMPACT_ATOMS: atom_id res chain seq x y z
N MET A 1 -35.91 11.36 14.19
CA MET A 1 -37.32 10.93 13.99
C MET A 1 -37.53 9.44 14.21
N VAL A 2 -37.26 8.51 13.28
CA VAL A 2 -37.50 7.06 13.51
C VAL A 2 -36.65 6.48 14.65
N ALA A 3 -35.37 6.85 14.73
CA ALA A 3 -34.49 6.43 15.81
C ALA A 3 -34.96 6.90 17.19
N GLU A 4 -35.42 8.16 17.31
CA GLU A 4 -35.97 8.70 18.57
C GLU A 4 -37.27 7.99 18.98
N MET A 5 -38.14 7.65 18.02
CA MET A 5 -39.34 6.87 18.30
C MET A 5 -39.02 5.45 18.77
N GLN A 6 -37.95 4.83 18.26
CA GLN A 6 -37.47 3.52 18.73
C GLN A 6 -36.88 3.57 20.13
N VAL A 7 -36.17 4.64 20.49
CA VAL A 7 -35.71 4.87 21.87
C VAL A 7 -36.90 4.96 22.82
N LYS A 8 -37.92 5.75 22.46
CA LYS A 8 -39.16 5.90 23.24
C LYS A 8 -39.97 4.60 23.34
N GLN A 9 -39.91 3.74 22.32
CA GLN A 9 -40.52 2.40 22.34
C GLN A 9 -39.83 1.50 23.38
N ALA A 10 -38.49 1.50 23.41
CA ALA A 10 -37.73 0.70 24.37
C ALA A 10 -37.99 1.15 25.83
N GLU A 11 -38.10 2.46 26.06
CA GLU A 11 -38.45 3.02 27.37
C GLU A 11 -39.84 2.55 27.84
N LEU A 12 -40.85 2.65 26.98
CA LEU A 12 -42.22 2.22 27.30
C LEU A 12 -42.32 0.70 27.53
N GLU A 13 -41.54 -0.10 26.79
CA GLU A 13 -41.50 -1.55 26.97
C GLU A 13 -40.83 -1.94 28.30
N ALA A 14 -39.75 -1.26 28.68
CA ALA A 14 -39.11 -1.45 29.98
C ALA A 14 -40.05 -1.07 31.14
N GLU A 15 -40.77 0.05 31.01
CA GLU A 15 -41.75 0.49 32.02
C GLU A 15 -42.93 -0.49 32.14
N LEU A 16 -43.42 -1.02 31.02
CA LEU A 16 -44.49 -2.03 31.00
C LEU A 16 -44.04 -3.33 31.68
N ARG A 17 -42.82 -3.81 31.40
CA ARG A 17 -42.26 -5.01 32.05
C ARG A 17 -42.10 -4.83 33.56
N ASN A 18 -41.68 -3.62 33.98
CA ASN A 18 -41.61 -3.30 35.40
C ASN A 18 -43.00 -3.35 36.04
N LEU A 19 -44.01 -2.69 35.44
CA LEU A 19 -45.39 -2.71 35.93
C LEU A 19 -45.95 -4.13 36.07
N LEU A 20 -45.67 -5.02 35.10
CA LEU A 20 -46.09 -6.42 35.13
C LEU A 20 -45.40 -7.26 36.21
N THR A 21 -44.32 -6.76 36.83
CA THR A 21 -43.65 -7.46 37.94
C THR A 21 -44.45 -7.37 39.24
N TYR A 22 -45.29 -6.34 39.39
CA TYR A 22 -46.04 -6.08 40.62
C TYR A 22 -47.53 -5.74 40.40
N MET A 23 -48.01 -5.67 39.16
CA MET A 23 -49.41 -5.45 38.80
C MET A 23 -49.91 -6.56 37.87
N ASN A 24 -51.19 -6.90 38.00
CA ASN A 24 -51.87 -7.81 37.06
C ASN A 24 -52.01 -7.18 35.67
N GLU A 25 -52.10 -8.02 34.63
CA GLU A 25 -52.19 -7.58 33.24
C GLU A 25 -53.40 -6.67 32.96
N ASP A 26 -54.48 -6.84 33.72
CA ASP A 26 -55.73 -6.07 33.59
C ASP A 26 -55.73 -4.76 34.39
N ALA A 27 -54.63 -4.43 35.07
CA ALA A 27 -54.54 -3.20 35.83
C ALA A 27 -54.61 -1.98 34.88
N PRO A 28 -55.40 -0.94 35.20
CA PRO A 28 -55.53 0.24 34.33
C PRO A 28 -54.19 0.88 33.89
N PRO A 29 -53.14 0.95 34.74
CA PRO A 29 -51.82 1.45 34.33
C PRO A 29 -51.12 0.57 33.28
N VAL A 30 -51.26 -0.75 33.37
CA VAL A 30 -50.67 -1.71 32.43
C VAL A 30 -51.34 -1.58 31.06
N VAL A 31 -52.67 -1.54 31.04
CA VAL A 31 -53.47 -1.39 29.81
C VAL A 31 -53.16 -0.05 29.13
N ALA A 32 -53.06 1.05 29.88
CA ALA A 32 -52.71 2.36 29.34
C ALA A 32 -51.32 2.37 28.67
N LYS A 33 -50.31 1.76 29.30
CA LYS A 33 -48.94 1.67 28.75
C LYS A 33 -48.88 0.73 27.54
N ARG A 34 -49.59 -0.39 27.56
CA ARG A 34 -49.72 -1.32 26.42
C ARG A 34 -50.37 -0.63 25.21
N ASN A 35 -51.40 0.18 25.43
CA ASN A 35 -52.05 0.96 24.37
C ASN A 35 -51.14 2.06 23.78
N ALA A 36 -50.37 2.73 24.64
CA ALA A 36 -49.37 3.71 24.20
C ALA A 36 -48.27 3.06 23.35
N LEU A 37 -47.77 1.89 23.78
CA LEU A 37 -46.77 1.12 23.04
C LEU A 37 -47.29 0.64 21.68
N SER A 38 -48.54 0.16 21.64
CA SER A 38 -49.21 -0.26 20.40
C SER A 38 -49.35 0.91 19.42
N SER A 39 -49.80 2.07 19.89
CA SER A 39 -49.96 3.27 19.07
C SER A 39 -48.63 3.78 18.51
N LEU A 40 -47.58 3.79 19.34
CA LEU A 40 -46.23 4.18 18.92
C LEU A 40 -45.65 3.19 17.90
N THR A 41 -45.88 1.89 18.09
CA THR A 41 -45.43 0.84 17.17
C THR A 41 -46.12 0.97 15.81
N ALA A 42 -47.43 1.25 15.79
CA ALA A 42 -48.17 1.52 14.56
C ALA A 42 -47.65 2.78 13.84
N GLN A 43 -47.30 3.83 14.58
CA GLN A 43 -46.72 5.05 14.02
C GLN A 43 -45.32 4.82 13.44
N ILE A 44 -44.47 4.04 14.12
CA ILE A 44 -43.15 3.62 13.60
C ILE A 44 -43.33 2.78 12.34
N ALA A 45 -44.30 1.86 12.30
CA ALA A 45 -44.57 1.05 11.13
C ALA A 45 -45.02 1.91 9.94
N LEU A 46 -45.89 2.89 10.17
CA LEU A 46 -46.34 3.84 9.15
C LEU A 46 -45.22 4.74 8.64
N GLU A 47 -44.32 5.17 9.52
CA GLU A 47 -43.16 5.97 9.12
C GLU A 47 -42.12 5.11 8.38
N LYS A 48 -41.91 3.86 8.80
CA LYS A 48 -41.07 2.89 8.07
C LYS A 48 -41.65 2.51 6.72
N THR A 49 -42.97 2.36 6.60
CA THR A 49 -43.60 2.10 5.30
C THR A 49 -43.58 3.33 4.42
N LYS A 50 -43.67 4.56 4.94
CA LYS A 50 -43.35 5.76 4.13
C LYS A 50 -41.91 5.77 3.62
N LEU A 51 -40.96 5.22 4.39
CA LEU A 51 -39.59 5.01 3.90
C LEU A 51 -39.49 3.89 2.84
N SER A 52 -40.37 2.88 2.89
CA SER A 52 -40.24 1.63 2.12
C SER A 52 -41.30 1.38 1.02
N ALA A 53 -42.39 2.16 0.96
CA ALA A 53 -43.50 1.92 0.05
C ALA A 53 -43.19 2.41 -1.38
N PRO A 54 -43.58 1.64 -2.42
CA PRO A 54 -43.48 2.06 -3.81
C PRO A 54 -44.65 2.98 -4.16
N GLY A 55 -44.57 4.23 -3.71
CA GLY A 55 -45.47 5.32 -4.13
C GLY A 55 -44.62 6.53 -4.51
N ASP A 56 -44.38 6.68 -5.82
CA ASP A 56 -43.47 7.64 -6.46
C ASP A 56 -42.03 7.63 -5.94
N GLY A 57 -41.28 6.62 -6.43
CA GLY A 57 -39.87 6.33 -6.15
C GLY A 57 -38.84 7.39 -6.54
N LYS A 58 -39.12 8.68 -6.34
CA LYS A 58 -38.12 9.76 -6.38
C LYS A 58 -37.31 9.78 -5.09
N MET A 59 -37.94 9.74 -3.91
CA MET A 59 -37.22 9.88 -2.63
C MET A 59 -36.32 8.67 -2.29
N ASN A 60 -36.79 7.43 -2.51
CA ASN A 60 -35.98 6.23 -2.32
C ASN A 60 -34.81 6.17 -3.33
N ARG A 61 -35.05 6.60 -4.57
CA ARG A 61 -34.01 6.69 -5.60
C ARG A 61 -32.99 7.79 -5.27
N THR A 62 -33.40 8.95 -4.76
CA THR A 62 -32.49 10.02 -4.35
C THR A 62 -31.69 9.67 -3.10
N ALA A 63 -32.29 9.00 -2.11
CA ALA A 63 -31.56 8.52 -0.92
C ALA A 63 -30.55 7.43 -1.27
N ALA A 64 -30.94 6.46 -2.12
CA ALA A 64 -30.04 5.45 -2.64
C ALA A 64 -28.92 6.07 -3.51
N GLN A 65 -29.25 7.02 -4.39
CA GLN A 65 -28.27 7.78 -5.19
C GLN A 65 -27.33 8.61 -4.32
N TYR A 66 -27.83 9.20 -3.24
CA TYR A 66 -27.01 9.95 -2.29
C TYR A 66 -26.07 9.01 -1.53
N ALA A 67 -26.55 7.85 -1.08
CA ALA A 67 -25.72 6.83 -0.44
C ALA A 67 -24.66 6.31 -1.42
N GLU A 68 -25.02 6.07 -2.67
CA GLU A 68 -24.10 5.65 -3.73
C GLU A 68 -23.05 6.74 -4.03
N LEU A 69 -23.48 7.99 -4.18
CA LEU A 69 -22.58 9.12 -4.45
C LEU A 69 -21.64 9.37 -3.28
N LYS A 70 -22.13 9.24 -2.04
CA LYS A 70 -21.32 9.35 -0.82
C LYS A 70 -20.30 8.22 -0.73
N ALA A 71 -20.69 6.98 -1.05
CA ALA A 71 -19.77 5.84 -1.11
C ALA A 71 -18.70 6.04 -2.19
N ARG A 72 -19.09 6.51 -3.38
CA ARG A 72 -18.15 6.86 -4.46
C ARG A 72 -17.19 7.98 -4.05
N LEU A 73 -17.67 9.00 -3.36
CA LEU A 73 -16.85 10.10 -2.84
C LEU A 73 -15.84 9.60 -1.80
N GLN A 74 -16.27 8.77 -0.85
CA GLN A 74 -15.37 8.16 0.14
C GLN A 74 -14.33 7.28 -0.53
N PHE A 75 -14.73 6.43 -1.47
CA PHE A 75 -13.81 5.58 -2.22
C PHE A 75 -12.77 6.39 -3.00
N ALA A 76 -13.21 7.46 -3.69
CA ALA A 76 -12.30 8.34 -4.41
C ALA A 76 -11.35 9.11 -3.48
N ALA A 77 -11.83 9.56 -2.32
CA ALA A 77 -11.01 10.23 -1.32
C ALA A 77 -9.97 9.28 -0.70
N ASP A 78 -10.36 8.04 -0.42
CA ASP A 78 -9.45 7.02 0.10
C ASP A 78 -8.42 6.60 -0.96
N LEU A 79 -8.86 6.43 -2.20
CA LEU A 79 -7.94 6.17 -3.33
C LEU A 79 -6.94 7.32 -3.50
N TYR A 80 -7.39 8.58 -3.43
CA TYR A 80 -6.51 9.75 -3.48
C TYR A 80 -5.48 9.74 -2.36
N LYS A 81 -5.90 9.47 -1.11
CA LYS A 81 -4.97 9.36 0.04
C LYS A 81 -3.96 8.23 -0.15
N VAL A 82 -4.41 7.07 -0.65
CA VAL A 82 -3.54 5.94 -0.95
C VAL A 82 -2.55 6.31 -2.04
N SER A 83 -3.00 6.89 -3.15
CA SER A 83 -2.14 7.34 -4.25
C SER A 83 -1.15 8.41 -3.83
N LEU A 84 -1.55 9.35 -2.96
CA LEU A 84 -0.65 10.34 -2.40
C LEU A 84 0.41 9.69 -1.51
N SER A 85 0.00 8.78 -0.63
CA SER A 85 0.93 8.03 0.23
C SER A 85 1.89 7.16 -0.58
N THR A 86 1.42 6.50 -1.65
CA THR A 86 2.29 5.70 -2.53
C THR A 86 3.22 6.59 -3.34
N PHE A 87 2.78 7.76 -3.78
CA PHE A 87 3.63 8.74 -4.45
C PHE A 87 4.72 9.29 -3.52
N GLU A 88 4.37 9.66 -2.29
CA GLU A 88 5.32 10.09 -1.26
C GLU A 88 6.31 8.98 -0.93
N LYS A 89 5.83 7.74 -0.75
CA LYS A 89 6.69 6.56 -0.54
C LYS A 89 7.60 6.30 -1.74
N ALA A 90 7.09 6.35 -2.97
CA ALA A 90 7.88 6.17 -4.18
C ALA A 90 8.93 7.27 -4.36
N ARG A 91 8.62 8.51 -3.97
CA ARG A 91 9.58 9.63 -3.95
C ARG A 91 10.67 9.40 -2.91
N VAL A 92 10.32 8.97 -1.70
CA VAL A 92 11.28 8.64 -0.64
C VAL A 92 12.14 7.45 -1.05
N GLU A 93 11.55 6.40 -1.61
CA GLU A 93 12.28 5.22 -2.10
C GLU A 93 13.17 5.57 -3.30
N SER A 94 12.72 6.44 -4.22
CA SER A 94 13.55 6.92 -5.33
C SER A 94 14.69 7.81 -4.84
N ALA A 95 14.47 8.64 -3.81
CA ALA A 95 15.55 9.40 -3.18
C ALA A 95 16.54 8.47 -2.45
N HIS A 96 16.05 7.42 -1.78
CA HIS A 96 16.88 6.38 -1.17
C HIS A 96 17.63 5.55 -2.21
N LYS A 97 17.02 5.20 -3.35
CA LYS A 97 17.66 4.51 -4.47
C LYS A 97 18.66 5.41 -5.18
N ALA A 98 18.36 6.68 -5.41
CA ALA A 98 19.32 7.65 -5.96
C ALA A 98 20.53 7.83 -5.02
N LYS A 99 20.29 7.87 -3.71
CA LYS A 99 21.37 7.89 -2.71
C LYS A 99 22.13 6.55 -2.65
N SER A 100 21.44 5.42 -2.77
CA SER A 100 22.04 4.07 -2.76
C SER A 100 22.86 3.79 -4.03
N LEU A 101 22.42 4.25 -5.21
CA LEU A 101 23.19 4.22 -6.45
C LEU A 101 24.40 5.16 -6.40
N ALA A 102 24.33 6.26 -5.63
CA ALA A 102 25.48 7.11 -5.34
C ALA A 102 26.43 6.53 -4.26
N VAL A 103 26.01 5.45 -3.56
CA VAL A 103 26.83 4.65 -2.64
C VAL A 103 26.98 3.22 -3.20
N ILE A 104 27.02 3.08 -4.52
CA ILE A 104 27.78 1.98 -5.14
C ILE A 104 29.09 2.61 -5.58
N VAL A 105 29.98 2.72 -4.61
CA VAL A 105 31.40 2.75 -4.93
C VAL A 105 31.67 1.40 -5.58
N THR A 106 31.78 1.46 -6.91
CA THR A 106 32.26 0.48 -7.90
C THR A 106 32.21 -0.99 -7.46
N PRO A 107 31.43 -1.90 -8.09
CA PRO A 107 31.92 -3.27 -8.15
C PRO A 107 33.30 -3.14 -8.78
N ASN A 108 34.35 -3.56 -8.07
CA ASN A 108 35.67 -3.63 -8.67
C ASN A 108 35.46 -4.34 -10.00
N LEU A 109 35.62 -3.60 -11.11
CA LEU A 109 35.76 -4.21 -12.43
C LEU A 109 36.73 -5.35 -12.20
N PRO A 110 36.41 -6.59 -12.64
CA PRO A 110 37.32 -7.71 -12.48
C PRO A 110 38.67 -7.21 -12.94
N GLU A 111 39.58 -7.05 -11.98
CA GLU A 111 40.81 -6.24 -12.04
C GLU A 111 41.21 -6.08 -13.50
N GLU A 112 40.76 -4.99 -14.14
CA GLU A 112 40.95 -4.82 -15.57
C GLU A 112 42.45 -4.71 -15.69
N ALA A 113 43.07 -5.83 -16.08
CA ALA A 113 44.42 -6.21 -15.67
C ALA A 113 45.30 -4.98 -15.62
N GLU A 114 45.47 -4.47 -14.41
CA GLU A 114 46.13 -3.20 -14.13
C GLU A 114 47.59 -3.40 -14.44
N TYR A 115 47.97 -3.34 -15.72
CA TYR A 115 49.32 -3.20 -16.18
C TYR A 115 49.29 -3.04 -17.71
N PRO A 116 49.89 -1.98 -18.28
CA PRO A 116 50.37 -1.99 -19.66
C PRO A 116 51.60 -2.92 -19.78
N ARG A 117 51.47 -4.17 -19.30
CA ARG A 117 52.49 -5.22 -19.34
C ARG A 117 52.88 -5.58 -20.76
N ARG A 118 52.11 -5.18 -21.78
CA ARG A 118 52.49 -5.37 -23.18
C ARG A 118 53.84 -4.71 -23.47
N LEU A 119 54.06 -3.47 -23.01
CA LEU A 119 55.35 -2.77 -23.20
C LEU A 119 56.47 -3.41 -22.37
N HIS A 120 56.20 -3.79 -21.11
CA HIS A 120 57.20 -4.46 -20.28
C HIS A 120 57.61 -5.83 -20.82
N ILE A 121 56.64 -6.67 -21.25
CA ILE A 121 56.90 -7.98 -21.85
C ILE A 121 57.64 -7.83 -23.18
N LEU A 122 57.22 -6.88 -24.03
CA LEU A 122 57.93 -6.57 -25.27
C LEU A 122 59.37 -6.12 -25.00
N SER A 123 59.58 -5.27 -23.99
CA SER A 123 60.91 -4.79 -23.60
C SER A 123 61.79 -5.91 -23.04
N SER A 124 61.26 -6.77 -22.17
CA SER A 124 62.04 -7.88 -21.59
C SER A 124 62.37 -8.94 -22.64
N LEU A 125 61.44 -9.22 -23.55
CA LEU A 125 61.67 -10.11 -24.69
C LEU A 125 62.72 -9.54 -25.65
N ALA A 126 62.64 -8.24 -25.98
CA ALA A 126 63.61 -7.58 -26.84
C ALA A 126 65.02 -7.60 -26.23
N VAL A 127 65.15 -7.30 -24.93
CA VAL A 127 66.43 -7.37 -24.21
C VAL A 127 66.97 -8.81 -24.20
N GLY A 128 66.11 -9.80 -23.93
CA GLY A 128 66.49 -11.22 -23.98
C GLY A 128 67.01 -11.65 -25.35
N LEU A 129 66.32 -11.26 -26.44
CA LEU A 129 66.74 -11.57 -27.81
C LEU A 129 68.06 -10.89 -28.18
N LEU A 130 68.27 -9.63 -27.77
CA LEU A 130 69.53 -8.91 -28.02
C LEU A 130 70.72 -9.56 -27.31
N LEU A 131 70.54 -10.00 -26.06
CA LEU A 131 71.59 -10.73 -25.34
C LEU A 131 71.92 -12.05 -26.02
N LEU A 132 70.90 -12.80 -26.43
CA LEU A 132 71.07 -14.08 -27.12
C LEU A 132 71.79 -13.89 -28.46
N TYR A 133 71.40 -12.87 -29.23
CA TYR A 133 72.09 -12.48 -30.46
C TYR A 133 73.56 -12.11 -30.21
N GLY A 134 73.83 -11.33 -29.15
CA GLY A 134 75.19 -10.98 -28.76
C GLY A 134 76.06 -12.19 -28.44
N VAL A 135 75.52 -13.15 -27.68
CA VAL A 135 76.23 -14.42 -27.37
C VAL A 135 76.52 -15.19 -28.65
N VAL A 136 75.52 -15.39 -29.53
CA VAL A 136 75.71 -16.10 -30.80
C VAL A 136 76.78 -15.42 -31.66
N ARG A 137 76.73 -14.10 -31.76
CA ARG A 137 77.67 -13.30 -32.56
C ARG A 137 79.09 -13.36 -31.98
N LEU A 138 79.23 -13.37 -30.66
CA LEU A 138 80.53 -13.58 -29.99
C LEU A 138 81.05 -15.00 -30.21
N THR A 139 80.19 -16.02 -30.10
CA THR A 139 80.59 -17.40 -30.39
C THR A 139 81.03 -17.56 -31.85
N GLN A 140 80.31 -16.96 -32.79
CA GLN A 140 80.72 -16.93 -34.20
C GLN A 140 82.05 -16.20 -34.40
N ALA A 141 82.23 -15.02 -33.78
CA ALA A 141 83.48 -14.27 -33.85
C ALA A 141 84.66 -15.05 -33.26
N ILE A 142 84.46 -15.76 -32.14
CA ILE A 142 85.48 -16.63 -31.54
C ILE A 142 85.82 -17.78 -32.50
N ILE A 143 84.83 -18.41 -33.13
CA ILE A 143 85.07 -19.48 -34.12
C ILE A 143 85.83 -18.94 -35.33
N GLU A 144 85.51 -17.74 -35.79
CA GLU A 144 86.17 -17.10 -36.92
C GLU A 144 87.62 -16.70 -36.60
N ASP A 145 87.87 -16.17 -35.40
CA ASP A 145 89.21 -15.81 -34.91
C ASP A 145 90.12 -17.04 -34.73
N HIS A 146 89.55 -18.19 -34.36
CA HIS A 146 90.29 -19.47 -34.29
C HIS A 146 90.53 -20.14 -35.65
N ARG A 147 90.03 -19.55 -36.75
CA ARG A 147 90.17 -20.10 -38.11
C ARG A 147 91.22 -19.36 -38.95
N THR A 148 91.85 -18.31 -38.41
CA THR A 148 93.09 -17.71 -38.92
C THR A 148 94.32 -18.31 -38.25
#